data_AF-A0A2G9TE94-F1
#
_entry.id   AF-A0A2G9TE94-F1
#
_cell.length_a   1.000
_cell.length_b   1.000
_cell.length_c   1.000
_cell.angle_alpha   90.00
_cell.angle_beta   90.00
_cell.angle_gamma   90.00
#
_symmetry.space_group_name_H-M   'P 1'
#
loop_
_entity.id
_entity.type
_entity.pdbx_description
1 polymer ?
#
loop_
_entity_poly.entity_id
_entity_poly.type
_entity_poly.pdbx_seq_one_letter_code
_entity_poly.pdbx_strand_id
1 'polypeptide(L)' 'MSLHPLPDLLVVADKFRSFAEIQADTVVCNPGSFSNGSFGFHVYLPFERKIEDSAIDLPADR' A
#
# COMPACT_ATOMS: atom_id res chain seq x y z
N MET A 1 0.97 16.34 -14.87
CA MET A 1 2.07 15.95 -13.96
C MET A 1 3.01 15.04 -14.74
N SER A 2 4.33 15.22 -14.60
CA SER A 2 5.34 14.32 -15.17
C SER A 2 5.81 13.37 -14.07
N LEU A 3 5.98 12.08 -14.40
CA LEU A 3 6.51 11.05 -13.50
C LEU A 3 7.94 10.68 -13.92
N HIS A 4 8.75 11.70 -14.21
CA HIS A 4 10.15 11.55 -14.56
C HIS A 4 10.98 12.61 -13.83
N PRO A 5 12.04 12.22 -13.08
CA PRO A 5 12.50 10.85 -12.85
C PRO A 5 11.48 10.00 -12.07
N LEU A 6 11.62 8.66 -12.14
CA LEU A 6 10.77 7.75 -11.38
C LEU A 6 11.06 7.88 -9.87
N PRO A 7 10.02 7.83 -9.01
CA PRO A 7 10.20 7.85 -7.57
C PRO A 7 10.67 6.49 -7.05
N ASP A 8 11.13 6.43 -5.79
CA ASP A 8 11.41 5.15 -5.12
C ASP A 8 10.14 4.38 -4.71
N LEU A 9 9.07 5.12 -4.41
CA LEU A 9 7.77 4.59 -3.98
C LEU A 9 6.64 5.40 -4.62
N LEU A 10 5.68 4.70 -5.23
CA LEU A 10 4.43 5.24 -5.76
C LEU A 10 3.25 4.61 -5.02
N VAL A 11 2.52 5.42 -4.24
CA VAL A 11 1.31 4.99 -3.53
C VAL A 11 0.08 5.51 -4.26
N VAL A 12 -0.73 4.61 -4.81
CA VAL A 12 -1.94 4.94 -5.58
C VAL A 12 -3.14 5.25 -4.69
N ALA A 13 -3.30 4.50 -3.58
CA ALA A 13 -4.35 4.67 -2.57
C ALA A 13 -5.77 4.81 -3.15
N ASP A 14 -6.17 3.86 -3.99
CA ASP A 14 -7.52 3.81 -4.55
C ASP A 14 -8.40 2.75 -3.83
N LYS A 15 -9.66 2.63 -4.29
CA LYS A 15 -10.65 1.68 -3.73
C LYS A 15 -10.56 0.26 -4.31
N PHE A 16 -9.63 0.02 -5.23
CA PHE A 16 -9.47 -1.28 -5.88
C PHE A 16 -8.74 -2.26 -4.95
N ARG A 17 -8.40 -3.44 -5.48
CA ARG A 17 -7.70 -4.47 -4.71
C ARG A 17 -6.35 -3.96 -4.22
N SER A 18 -6.00 -4.33 -2.99
CA SER A 18 -4.68 -4.11 -2.42
C SER A 18 -3.59 -4.84 -3.23
N PHE A 19 -2.46 -4.18 -3.49
CA PHE A 19 -1.28 -4.76 -4.16
C PHE A 19 0.00 -4.01 -3.81
N ALA A 20 1.15 -4.70 -3.92
CA ALA A 20 2.48 -4.11 -3.82
C ALA A 20 3.41 -4.85 -4.80
N GLU A 21 4.00 -4.12 -5.74
CA GLU A 21 4.83 -4.67 -6.82
C GLU A 21 6.05 -3.77 -7.07
N ILE A 22 7.10 -4.31 -7.70
CA ILE A 22 8.26 -3.52 -8.13
C ILE A 22 8.24 -3.38 -9.66
N GLN A 23 8.26 -2.14 -10.15
CA GLN A 23 8.33 -1.82 -11.58
C GLN A 23 9.41 -0.78 -11.83
N ALA A 24 10.38 -1.13 -12.69
CA ALA A 24 11.49 -0.24 -13.05
C ALA A 24 12.15 0.43 -11.82
N ASP A 25 12.47 -0.39 -10.82
CA ASP A 25 13.03 0.00 -9.50
C ASP A 25 12.14 0.89 -8.62
N THR A 26 10.94 1.24 -9.07
CA THR A 26 9.90 1.89 -8.27
C THR A 26 9.07 0.83 -7.54
N VAL A 27 8.93 0.96 -6.23
CA VAL A 27 7.91 0.21 -5.49
C VAL A 27 6.56 0.86 -5.79
N VAL A 28 5.63 0.13 -6.41
CA VAL A 28 4.28 0.63 -6.72
C VAL A 28 3.29 -0.14 -5.87
N CYS A 29 2.48 0.58 -5.10
CA CYS A 29 1.52 -0.04 -4.21
C CYS A 29 0.18 0.66 -4.14
N ASN A 30 -0.81 -0.12 -3.72
CA ASN A 30 -2.14 0.32 -3.41
C ASN A 30 -2.59 -0.37 -2.13
N PRO A 31 -2.79 0.35 -1.01
CA PRO A 31 -3.32 -0.24 0.21
C PRO A 31 -4.79 -0.70 0.08
N GLY A 32 -5.50 -0.23 -0.94
CA GLY A 32 -6.94 -0.45 -1.07
C GLY A 32 -7.76 0.41 -0.09
N SER A 33 -9.05 0.11 -0.02
CA SER A 33 -9.98 0.88 0.83
C SER A 33 -9.89 0.46 2.30
N PHE A 34 -9.38 1.35 3.16
CA PHE A 34 -9.27 1.09 4.60
C PHE A 34 -10.62 0.79 5.27
N SER A 35 -11.66 1.58 4.97
CA SER A 35 -12.98 1.45 5.63
C SER A 35 -13.82 0.27 5.14
N ASN A 36 -13.47 -0.31 3.99
CA ASN A 36 -14.26 -1.35 3.35
C ASN A 36 -13.52 -2.67 3.49
N GLY A 37 -13.78 -3.42 4.56
CA GLY A 37 -13.14 -4.72 4.81
C GLY A 37 -12.57 -4.83 6.22
N SER A 38 -11.37 -5.39 6.34
CA SER A 38 -10.69 -5.72 7.59
C SER A 38 -9.76 -4.61 8.11
N PHE A 39 -9.98 -3.35 7.74
CA PHE A 39 -9.09 -2.23 8.11
C PHE A 39 -7.63 -2.48 7.73
N GLY A 40 -7.41 -2.99 6.52
CA GLY A 40 -6.08 -3.29 5.98
C GLY A 40 -5.30 -2.03 5.57
N PHE A 41 -4.00 -2.04 5.81
CA PHE A 41 -3.07 -0.96 5.45
C PHE A 41 -1.68 -1.51 5.13
N HIS A 42 -0.85 -0.70 4.47
CA HIS A 42 0.53 -1.03 4.12
C HIS A 42 1.52 -0.33 5.05
N VAL A 43 2.58 -1.03 5.41
CA VAL A 43 3.74 -0.49 6.12
C VAL A 43 4.95 -0.55 5.19
N TYR A 44 5.48 0.60 4.80
CA TYR A 44 6.70 0.68 3.99
C TYR A 44 7.94 0.80 4.88
N LEU A 45 8.92 -0.07 4.68
CA LEU A 45 10.22 -0.09 5.35
C LEU A 45 11.27 0.52 4.40
N PRO A 46 11.66 1.80 4.55
CA PRO A 46 12.45 2.52 3.55
C PRO A 46 13.85 1.94 3.35
N PHE A 47 14.48 1.46 4.42
CA PHE A 47 15.81 0.85 4.36
C PHE A 47 15.84 -0.42 3.50
N GLU A 48 14.78 -1.23 3.58
CA GLU A 48 14.67 -2.50 2.87
C GLU A 48 13.93 -2.38 1.54
N ARG A 49 13.33 -1.21 1.25
CA ARG A 49 12.42 -0.98 0.13
C ARG A 49 11.29 -2.02 0.07
N LYS A 50 10.80 -2.43 1.23
CA LYS A 50 9.83 -3.52 1.40
C LYS A 50 8.50 -2.97 1.89
N ILE A 51 7.41 -3.60 1.47
CA ILE A 51 6.07 -3.36 2.00
C ILE A 51 5.62 -4.58 2.80
N GLU A 52 5.00 -4.32 3.95
CA GLU A 52 4.33 -5.33 4.77
C GLU A 52 2.85 -5.00 4.89
N ASP A 53 2.01 -6.03 4.81
CA ASP A 53 0.57 -5.91 5.00
C ASP A 53 0.21 -6.02 6.49
N SER A 54 -0.69 -5.17 6.95
CA SER A 54 -1.21 -5.20 8.31
C SER A 54 -2.70 -4.85 8.33
N ALA A 55 -3.39 -5.25 9.38
CA ALA A 55 -4.81 -5.02 9.55
C ALA A 55 -5.14 -4.77 11.02
N ILE A 56 -6.20 -3.98 11.27
CA ILE A 56 -6.75 -3.81 12.61
C ILE A 56 -7.85 -4.85 12.81
N ASP A 57 -7.60 -5.84 13.67
CA ASP A 57 -8.65 -6.74 14.13
C ASP A 57 -9.57 -5.99 15.10
N LEU A 58 -10.81 -5.75 14.67
CA LEU A 58 -11.85 -5.29 15.57
C LEU A 58 -12.55 -6.52 16.18
N PRO A 59 -12.75 -6.54 17.51
CA PRO A 59 -13.56 -7.57 18.15
C PRO A 59 -14.98 -7.53 17.57
N ALA A 60 -15.57 -8.70 17.35
CA ALA A 60 -16.84 -8.89 16.64
C ALA A 60 -18.08 -8.31 17.34
N ASP A 61 -17.95 -7.79 18.56
CA ASP A 61 -19.08 -7.29 19.34
C ASP A 61 -19.13 -5.76 19.31
N ARG A 62 -19.95 -5.22 18.39
CA ARG A 62 -20.52 -3.88 18.51
C ARG A 62 -21.98 -3.87 18.04
#